data_AF-A0A3S2CNV9-F1
#
_entry.id   AF-A0A3S2CNV9-F1
#
_cell.length_a   1.000
_cell.length_b   1.000
_cell.length_c   1.000
_cell.angle_alpha   90.00
_cell.angle_beta   90.00
_cell.angle_gamma   90.00
#
_symmetry.space_group_name_H-M   'P 1'
#
loop_
_entity.id
_entity.type
_entity.pdbx_description
1 polymer ?
#
loop_
_entity_poly.entity_id
_entity_poly.type
_entity_poly.pdbx_seq_one_letter_code
_entity_poly.pdbx_strand_id
1 'polypeptide(L)' 'MSSMTLASLQDTAGPVSRETFDRLVAFEQMFQKWNRSINLVAQSTSGDV' A
#
# COMPACT_ATOMS: atom_id res chain seq x y z
N MET A 1 2.60 12.01 2.71
CA MET A 1 2.30 10.65 2.26
C MET A 1 1.01 10.74 1.47
N SER A 2 1.10 10.62 0.14
CA SER A 2 -0.06 10.76 -0.73
C SER A 2 -1.04 9.64 -0.39
N SER A 3 -2.22 10.00 0.09
CA SER A 3 -3.31 9.05 0.27
C SER A 3 -3.66 8.47 -1.09
N MET A 4 -3.18 7.26 -1.38
CA MET A 4 -3.51 6.57 -2.63
C MET A 4 -5.03 6.45 -2.71
N THR A 5 -5.60 6.86 -3.83
CA THR A 5 -7.05 6.85 -4.04
C THR A 5 -7.43 5.72 -4.99
N LEU A 6 -8.69 5.27 -4.93
CA LEU A 6 -9.20 4.32 -5.90
C LEU A 6 -9.05 4.84 -7.35
N ALA A 7 -9.27 6.14 -7.56
CA ALA A 7 -9.13 6.76 -8.89
C ALA A 7 -7.69 6.73 -9.40
N SER A 8 -6.71 7.06 -8.56
CA SER A 8 -5.28 6.98 -8.94
C SER A 8 -4.83 5.54 -9.18
N LEU A 9 -5.36 4.58 -8.41
CA LEU A 9 -5.08 3.17 -8.65
C LEU A 9 -5.68 2.68 -9.98
N GLN A 10 -6.90 3.12 -10.29
CA GLN A 10 -7.57 2.76 -11.54
C GLN A 10 -6.87 3.33 -12.78
N ASP A 11 -6.31 4.53 -12.66
CA ASP A 11 -5.54 5.17 -13.74
C ASP A 11 -4.29 4.36 -14.10
N THR A 12 -3.60 3.79 -13.11
CA THR A 12 -2.35 3.04 -13.33
C THR A 12 -2.57 1.55 -13.61
N ALA A 13 -3.48 0.90 -12.89
CA ALA A 13 -3.69 -0.55 -12.94
C ALA A 13 -4.90 -0.98 -13.80
N GLY A 14 -5.65 -0.02 -14.34
CA GLY A 14 -6.91 -0.28 -15.03
C GLY A 14 -8.08 -0.52 -14.06
N PRO A 15 -9.21 -1.06 -14.56
CA PRO A 15 -10.43 -1.19 -13.76
C PRO A 15 -10.25 -2.16 -12.59
N VAL A 16 -10.06 -1.62 -11.40
CA VAL A 16 -10.06 -2.35 -10.13
C VAL A 16 -11.32 -2.06 -9.33
N SER A 17 -11.78 -3.06 -8.58
CA SER A 17 -12.93 -2.91 -7.69
C SER A 17 -12.57 -2.13 -6.42
N ARG A 18 -13.58 -1.57 -5.75
CA ARG A 18 -13.42 -0.99 -4.42
C ARG A 18 -12.88 -2.01 -3.41
N GLU A 19 -13.36 -3.26 -3.48
CA GLU A 19 -12.88 -4.34 -2.61
C GLU A 19 -11.37 -4.60 -2.79
N THR A 20 -10.89 -4.58 -4.04
CA THR A 20 -9.45 -4.73 -4.34
C THR A 20 -8.64 -3.60 -3.70
N PHE A 21 -9.11 -2.36 -3.82
CA PHE A 21 -8.47 -1.21 -3.19
C PHE A 21 -8.45 -1.34 -1.66
N ASP A 22 -9.56 -1.70 -1.04
CA ASP A 22 -9.65 -1.85 0.42
C ASP A 22 -8.71 -2.95 0.93
N ARG A 23 -8.55 -4.05 0.17
CA ARG A 23 -7.58 -5.13 0.48
C ARG A 23 -6.14 -4.65 0.38
N LEU A 24 -5.80 -3.80 -0.59
CA LEU A 24 -4.46 -3.23 -0.73
C LEU A 24 -4.13 -2.30 0.44
N VAL A 25 -5.08 -1.46 0.86
CA VAL A 25 -4.93 -0.61 2.06
C VAL A 25 -4.74 -1.44 3.31
N ALA A 26 -5.53 -2.51 3.50
CA ALA A 26 -5.36 -3.42 4.63
C ALA A 26 -4.00 -4.13 4.62
N PHE A 27 -3.52 -4.53 3.44
CA PHE A 27 -2.20 -5.12 3.26
C PHE A 27 -1.09 -4.14 3.64
N GLU A 28 -1.14 -2.89 3.15
CA GLU A 28 -0.14 -1.85 3.44
C GLU A 28 -0.02 -1.61 4.96
N GLN A 29 -1.15 -1.50 5.66
CA GLN A 29 -1.16 -1.32 7.11
C GLN A 29 -0.50 -2.49 7.85
N MET A 30 -0.81 -3.72 7.43
CA MET A 30 -0.21 -4.92 8.00
C MET A 30 1.29 -4.96 7.71
N PHE A 31 1.68 -4.66 6.48
CA PHE A 31 3.07 -4.60 6.05
C PHE A 31 3.87 -3.60 6.88
N GLN A 32 3.38 -2.36 7.02
CA GLN A 32 4.04 -1.32 7.82
C GLN A 32 4.15 -1.71 9.29
N LYS A 33 3.13 -2.37 9.85
CA LYS A 33 3.16 -2.88 11.24
C LYS A 33 4.31 -3.88 11.42
N TRP A 34 4.43 -4.87 10.53
CA TRP A 34 5.46 -5.90 10.65
C TRP A 34 6.85 -5.41 10.26
N ASN A 35 6.95 -4.46 9.32
CA ASN A 35 8.23 -3.88 8.92
C ASN A 35 8.96 -3.24 10.12
N ARG A 36 8.22 -2.62 11.05
CA ARG A 36 8.78 -2.05 12.28
C ARG A 36 9.36 -3.10 13.25
N SER A 37 8.85 -4.33 13.20
CA SER A 37 9.23 -5.39 14.13
C SER A 37 10.35 -6.29 13.60
N ILE A 38 10.37 -6.56 12.30
CA ILE A 38 11.27 -7.56 11.70
C ILE A 38 11.98 -7.09 10.43
N ASN A 39 11.92 -5.79 10.09
CA ASN A 39 12.60 -5.19 8.93
C ASN A 39 12.34 -5.96 7.61
N LEU A 40 11.07 -6.00 7.19
CA LEU A 40 10.66 -6.60 5.90
C LEU A 40 11.29 -5.90 4.69
N VAL A 41 11.51 -4.60 4.78
CA VAL A 41 12.24 -3.77 3.82
C VAL A 41 13.18 -2.84 4.57
N ALA A 42 14.22 -2.35 3.89
CA ALA A 42 15.13 -1.37 4.46
C ALA A 42 14.36 -0.10 4.88
N GLN A 43 14.71 0.48 6.03
CA GLN A 43 14.09 1.74 6.49
C GLN A 43 14.27 2.87 5.48
N SER A 44 15.37 2.89 4.73
CA SER A 44 15.64 3.91 3.72
C SER A 44 14.65 3.89 2.56
N THR A 45 14.01 2.75 2.29
CA THR A 45 13.06 2.56 1.17
C THR A 45 11.64 2.27 1.66
N SER A 46 11.38 2.31 2.97
CA SER A 46 10.06 1.96 3.51
C SER A 46 8.97 3.00 3.20
N GLY A 47 9.35 4.18 2.72
CA GLY A 47 8.42 5.22 2.25
C GLY A 47 8.09 5.12 0.76
N ASP A 48 8.76 4.23 0.04
CA ASP A 48 8.51 3.93 -1.38
C ASP A 48 7.50 2.79 -1.57
N VAL A 49 7.06 2.19 -0.46
CA VAL A 49 6.08 1.09 -0.37
C VAL A 49 4.79 1.65 0.20
#